data_AF-A0A419IVX6-F1
#
_entry.id   AF-A0A419IVX6-F1
#
_cell.length_a   1.000
_cell.length_b   1.000
_cell.length_c   1.000
_cell.angle_alpha   90.00
_cell.angle_beta   90.00
_cell.angle_gamma   90.00
#
_symmetry.space_group_name_H-M   'P 1'
#
loop_
_entity.id
_entity.type
_entity.pdbx_description
1 polymer ?
#
loop_
_entity_poly.entity_id
_entity_poly.type
_entity_poly.pdbx_seq_one_letter_code
_entity_poly.pdbx_strand_id
1 'polypeptide(L)'
;MKRIWRTRLILWHSKHELTHLIIGVGWTFLLIKYLGFTRYPTMYLALFGSLLPDIEHVYHIFVGSRKTQYSVTVRNYLRKRQLASIAKLMETNHKGIYLPLHNVFWMLGLTLLAFVMWYSDHYSLMIVISSMVLHYAFDLVDDIYKLRRFNPNWFRRRFL
;
A
#
# COMPACT_ATOMS: atom_id res chain seq x y z
N MET A 1 0.93 -31.02 5.40
CA MET A 1 1.04 -29.69 6.06
C MET A 1 1.57 -28.55 5.18
N LYS A 2 2.62 -28.72 4.34
CA LYS A 2 3.20 -27.62 3.51
C LYS A 2 2.22 -26.91 2.55
N ARG A 3 1.15 -27.59 2.10
CA ARG A 3 0.16 -27.06 1.14
C ARG A 3 -0.79 -26.02 1.74
N ILE A 4 -1.20 -26.18 3.01
CA ILE A 4 -2.19 -25.32 3.70
C ILE A 4 -1.63 -23.91 3.99
N TRP A 5 -0.33 -23.81 4.25
CA TRP A 5 0.31 -22.54 4.60
C TRP A 5 0.64 -21.69 3.38
N ARG A 6 0.93 -22.32 2.23
CA ARG A 6 1.03 -21.64 0.94
C ARG A 6 -0.27 -20.92 0.59
N THR A 7 -1.40 -21.59 0.78
CA THR A 7 -2.72 -21.01 0.55
C THR A 7 -2.97 -19.84 1.49
N ARG A 8 -2.60 -19.90 2.77
CA ARG A 8 -2.80 -18.78 3.71
C ARG A 8 -2.04 -17.50 3.33
N LEU A 9 -0.77 -17.60 2.91
CA LEU A 9 0.00 -16.43 2.45
C LEU A 9 -0.66 -15.78 1.24
N ILE A 10 -0.98 -16.60 0.24
CA ILE A 10 -1.62 -16.15 -1.00
C ILE A 10 -2.96 -15.50 -0.66
N LEU A 11 -3.80 -16.15 0.14
CA LEU A 11 -5.10 -15.62 0.54
C LEU A 11 -5.00 -14.30 1.30
N TRP A 12 -4.04 -14.16 2.23
CA TRP A 12 -3.87 -12.91 2.98
C TRP A 12 -3.42 -11.77 2.08
N HIS A 13 -2.36 -11.97 1.30
CA HIS A 13 -1.83 -10.93 0.41
C HIS A 13 -2.85 -10.60 -0.69
N SER A 14 -3.43 -11.62 -1.34
CA SER A 14 -4.50 -11.40 -2.32
C SER A 14 -5.72 -10.68 -1.73
N LYS A 15 -6.06 -10.91 -0.45
CA LYS A 15 -7.15 -10.16 0.20
C LYS A 15 -6.78 -8.68 0.39
N HIS A 16 -5.54 -8.39 0.79
CA HIS A 16 -5.05 -7.02 0.95
C HIS A 16 -5.03 -6.28 -0.39
N GLU A 17 -4.38 -6.84 -1.40
CA GLU A 17 -4.33 -6.28 -2.76
C GLU A 17 -5.73 -6.11 -3.36
N LEU A 18 -6.62 -7.11 -3.17
CA LEU A 18 -8.01 -7.02 -3.62
C LEU A 18 -8.75 -5.88 -2.92
N THR A 19 -8.45 -5.61 -1.65
CA THR A 19 -9.05 -4.49 -0.92
C THR A 19 -8.64 -3.16 -1.54
N HIS A 20 -7.36 -3.00 -1.89
CA HIS A 20 -6.86 -1.81 -2.58
C HIS A 20 -7.45 -1.63 -3.97
N LEU A 21 -7.60 -2.72 -4.72
CA LEU A 21 -8.32 -2.69 -6.00
C LEU A 21 -9.78 -2.26 -5.84
N ILE A 22 -10.48 -2.78 -4.82
CA ILE A 22 -11.86 -2.37 -4.51
C ILE A 22 -11.91 -0.87 -4.17
N ILE A 23 -10.93 -0.35 -3.43
CA ILE A 23 -10.81 1.09 -3.17
C ILE A 23 -10.64 1.86 -4.48
N GLY A 24 -9.78 1.40 -5.39
CA GLY A 24 -9.60 2.01 -6.71
C GLY A 24 -10.89 2.02 -7.56
N VAL A 25 -11.65 0.92 -7.54
CA VAL A 25 -12.97 0.84 -8.19
C VAL A 25 -13.97 1.81 -7.54
N GLY A 26 -14.04 1.83 -6.21
CA GLY A 26 -14.89 2.75 -5.46
C GLY A 26 -14.55 4.21 -5.76
N TRP A 27 -13.26 4.54 -5.84
CA TRP A 27 -12.80 5.87 -6.21
C TRP A 27 -13.20 6.24 -7.63
N THR A 28 -13.01 5.33 -8.59
CA THR A 28 -13.47 5.51 -9.98
C THR A 28 -14.96 5.84 -10.04
N PHE A 29 -15.79 5.12 -9.28
CA PHE A 29 -17.22 5.38 -9.22
C PHE A 29 -17.53 6.79 -8.69
N LEU A 30 -16.83 7.24 -7.65
CA LEU A 30 -16.99 8.59 -7.11
C LEU A 30 -16.58 9.67 -8.12
N LEU A 31 -15.45 9.47 -8.81
CA LEU A 31 -14.97 10.36 -9.87
C LEU A 31 -15.97 10.50 -11.02
N ILE A 32 -16.55 9.38 -11.48
CA ILE A 32 -17.58 9.40 -12.53
C ILE A 32 -18.83 10.11 -12.03
N LYS A 33 -19.35 9.70 -10.87
CA LYS A 33 -20.65 10.15 -10.36
C LYS A 33 -20.67 11.63 -9.97
N TYR A 34 -19.63 12.11 -9.30
CA TYR A 34 -19.63 13.45 -8.72
C TYR A 34 -18.80 14.47 -9.49
N LEU A 35 -17.80 14.02 -10.26
CA LEU A 35 -16.91 14.90 -10.99
C LEU A 35 -17.00 14.71 -12.52
N GLY A 36 -17.86 13.81 -12.99
CA GLY A 36 -18.13 13.63 -14.42
C GLY A 36 -16.98 13.02 -15.23
N PHE A 37 -15.99 12.37 -14.60
CA PHE A 37 -14.87 11.73 -15.30
C PHE A 37 -15.31 10.44 -16.03
N THR A 38 -15.98 10.57 -17.17
CA THR A 38 -16.49 9.44 -17.96
C THR A 38 -15.46 8.84 -18.91
N ARG A 39 -14.22 9.35 -18.94
CA ARG A 39 -13.18 8.88 -19.85
C ARG A 39 -12.73 7.45 -19.47
N TYR A 40 -12.61 6.60 -20.48
CA TYR A 40 -12.22 5.18 -20.34
C TYR A 40 -10.94 4.91 -19.51
N PRO A 41 -9.87 5.74 -19.52
CA PRO A 41 -8.70 5.46 -18.71
C PRO A 41 -8.89 5.68 -17.19
N THR A 42 -9.98 6.33 -16.73
CA THR A 42 -10.15 6.68 -15.31
C THR A 42 -10.04 5.47 -14.38
N MET A 43 -10.69 4.35 -14.74
CA MET A 43 -10.64 3.12 -13.94
C MET A 43 -9.22 2.56 -13.87
N TYR A 44 -8.55 2.44 -15.02
CA TYR A 44 -7.20 1.88 -15.08
C TYR A 44 -6.20 2.74 -14.30
N LEU A 45 -6.32 4.07 -14.37
CA LEU A 45 -5.49 5.00 -13.61
C LEU A 45 -5.72 4.86 -12.10
N ALA A 46 -6.97 4.74 -11.66
CA ALA A 46 -7.29 4.56 -10.25
C ALA A 46 -6.80 3.20 -9.73
N LEU A 47 -7.01 2.11 -10.49
CA LEU A 47 -6.50 0.79 -10.13
C LEU A 47 -4.97 0.77 -10.05
N PHE A 48 -4.30 1.34 -11.05
CA PHE A 48 -2.84 1.45 -11.06
C PHE A 48 -2.35 2.26 -9.84
N GLY A 49 -2.96 3.42 -9.58
CA GLY A 49 -2.65 4.24 -8.42
C GLY A 49 -2.88 3.53 -7.08
N SER A 50 -3.88 2.65 -6.99
CA SER A 50 -4.17 1.91 -5.75
C SER A 50 -3.14 0.82 -5.43
N LEU A 51 -2.41 0.33 -6.44
CA LEU A 51 -1.38 -0.71 -6.29
C LEU A 51 0.05 -0.13 -6.23
N LEU A 52 0.26 1.08 -6.71
CA LEU A 52 1.58 1.73 -6.73
C LEU A 52 2.26 1.76 -5.35
N PRO A 53 1.58 2.09 -4.23
CA PRO A 53 2.20 2.13 -2.91
C PRO A 53 2.82 0.79 -2.50
N ASP A 54 2.19 -0.34 -2.85
CA ASP A 54 2.67 -1.67 -2.47
C ASP A 54 4.00 -2.05 -3.14
N ILE A 55 4.34 -1.41 -4.25
CA ILE A 55 5.65 -1.57 -4.90
C ILE A 55 6.78 -1.18 -3.94
N GLU A 56 6.54 -0.25 -3.02
CA GLU A 56 7.53 0.13 -2.00
C GLU A 56 7.93 -1.07 -1.14
N HIS A 57 7.00 -1.95 -0.76
CA HIS A 57 7.32 -3.14 0.03
C HIS A 57 8.30 -4.04 -0.71
N VAL A 58 8.09 -4.25 -2.02
CA VAL A 58 8.98 -5.02 -2.87
C VAL A 58 10.35 -4.35 -2.94
N TYR A 59 10.37 -3.04 -3.19
CA TYR A 59 11.61 -2.26 -3.23
C TYR A 59 12.39 -2.34 -1.90
N HIS A 60 11.71 -2.22 -0.76
CA HIS A 60 12.32 -2.26 0.56
C HIS A 60 12.91 -3.64 0.91
N ILE A 61 12.25 -4.71 0.47
CA ILE A 61 12.71 -6.09 0.68
C ILE A 61 13.95 -6.39 -0.18
N PHE A 62 13.98 -5.94 -1.44
CA PHE A 62 15.01 -6.36 -2.39
C PHE A 62 16.13 -5.33 -2.63
N VAL A 63 15.85 -4.04 -2.49
CA VAL A 63 16.76 -2.95 -2.88
C VAL A 63 17.08 -2.03 -1.70
N GLY A 64 16.15 -1.17 -1.28
CA GLY A 64 16.43 0.00 -0.43
C GLY A 64 16.99 -0.35 0.94
N SER A 65 16.28 -1.19 1.68
CA SER A 65 16.63 -1.55 3.06
C SER A 65 17.14 -2.96 3.16
N ARG A 66 17.91 -3.39 2.16
CA ARG A 66 18.36 -4.78 2.04
C ARG A 66 19.07 -5.29 3.30
N LYS A 67 19.72 -4.43 4.07
CA LYS A 67 20.49 -4.80 5.27
C LYS A 67 19.66 -4.87 6.56
N THR A 68 18.40 -4.45 6.54
CA THR A 68 17.56 -4.52 7.75
C THR A 68 17.31 -5.97 8.15
N GLN A 69 17.20 -6.23 9.46
CA GLN A 69 16.93 -7.56 9.99
C GLN A 69 15.64 -8.13 9.39
N TYR A 70 14.63 -7.29 9.16
CA TYR A 70 13.40 -7.67 8.47
C TYR A 70 13.68 -8.18 7.04
N SER A 71 14.29 -7.36 6.18
CA SER A 71 14.53 -7.73 4.78
C SER A 71 15.47 -8.94 4.65
N VAL A 72 16.46 -9.07 5.53
CA VAL A 72 17.33 -10.26 5.62
C VAL A 72 16.51 -11.50 6.00
N THR A 73 15.64 -11.39 7.01
CA THR A 73 14.79 -12.50 7.46
C THR A 73 13.82 -12.95 6.37
N VAL A 74 13.14 -12.00 5.71
CA VAL A 74 12.22 -12.29 4.60
C VAL A 74 12.95 -12.99 3.46
N ARG A 75 14.11 -12.47 3.01
CA ARG A 75 14.88 -13.11 1.92
C ARG A 75 15.40 -14.48 2.33
N ASN A 76 15.81 -14.68 3.58
CA ASN A 76 16.23 -15.99 4.08
C ASN A 76 15.08 -17.00 4.07
N TYR A 77 13.88 -16.60 4.49
CA TYR A 77 12.70 -17.45 4.39
C TYR A 77 12.29 -17.73 2.93
N LEU A 78 12.42 -16.75 2.03
CA LEU A 78 12.17 -16.94 0.59
C LEU A 78 13.14 -17.97 0.00
N ARG A 79 14.44 -17.84 0.27
CA ARG A 79 15.47 -18.79 -0.16
C ARG A 79 15.20 -20.20 0.35
N LYS A 80 14.79 -20.34 1.62
CA LYS A 80 14.45 -21.62 2.25
C LYS A 80 13.04 -22.13 1.90
N ARG A 81 12.29 -21.42 1.03
CA ARG A 81 10.89 -21.71 0.68
C ARG A 81 9.96 -21.82 1.90
N GLN A 82 10.29 -21.14 3.00
CA GLN A 82 9.55 -21.10 4.26
C GLN A 82 8.40 -20.07 4.20
N LEU A 83 7.50 -20.27 3.24
CA LEU A 83 6.38 -19.35 2.98
C LEU A 83 5.42 -19.22 4.18
N ALA A 84 5.32 -20.24 5.03
CA ALA A 84 4.55 -20.18 6.27
C ALA A 84 5.11 -19.16 7.26
N SER A 85 6.44 -19.15 7.42
CA SER A 85 7.13 -18.20 8.29
C SER A 85 7.04 -16.78 7.73
N ILE A 86 7.03 -16.62 6.40
CA ILE A 86 6.79 -15.33 5.75
C ILE A 86 5.37 -14.86 6.04
N ALA A 87 4.36 -15.71 5.87
CA ALA A 87 2.97 -15.35 6.13
C ALA A 87 2.78 -14.87 7.57
N LYS A 88 3.30 -15.63 8.54
CA LYS A 88 3.24 -15.28 9.95
C LYS A 88 4.01 -13.98 10.24
N LEU A 89 5.21 -13.83 9.66
CA LEU A 89 6.03 -12.63 9.84
C LEU A 89 5.37 -11.41 9.22
N MET A 90 4.75 -11.54 8.04
CA MET A 90 3.99 -10.46 7.43
C MET A 90 2.79 -10.15 8.32
N GLU A 91 1.95 -11.12 8.66
CA GLU A 91 0.77 -10.91 9.52
C GLU A 91 1.09 -10.19 10.84
N THR A 92 2.17 -10.57 11.53
CA THR A 92 2.50 -10.00 12.85
C THR A 92 3.45 -8.81 12.82
N ASN A 93 4.27 -8.67 11.76
CA ASN A 93 5.40 -7.75 11.75
C ASN A 93 5.42 -6.81 10.54
N HIS A 94 4.51 -6.94 9.55
CA HIS A 94 4.44 -6.00 8.41
C HIS A 94 4.22 -4.56 8.86
N LYS A 95 3.42 -4.38 9.91
CA LYS A 95 3.12 -3.07 10.52
C LYS A 95 4.31 -2.48 11.29
N GLY A 96 5.33 -3.28 11.60
CA GLY A 96 6.56 -2.88 12.31
C GLY A 96 7.73 -2.53 11.39
N ILE A 97 7.58 -2.73 10.08
CA ILE A 97 8.60 -2.40 9.08
C ILE A 97 8.64 -0.89 8.90
N TYR A 98 9.86 -0.36 8.81
CA TYR A 98 10.08 0.99 8.37
C TYR A 98 9.84 1.09 6.86
N LEU A 99 8.76 1.75 6.45
CA LEU A 99 8.47 2.02 5.05
C LEU A 99 8.52 3.54 4.87
N PRO A 100 9.54 4.06 4.16
CA PRO A 100 9.74 5.49 3.99
C PRO A 100 8.49 6.26 3.55
N LEU A 101 7.65 5.68 2.69
CA LEU A 101 6.47 6.35 2.13
C LEU A 101 5.18 6.08 2.93
N HIS A 102 5.14 5.07 3.81
CA HIS A 102 3.98 4.80 4.67
C HIS A 102 4.00 5.64 5.94
N ASN A 103 3.93 6.96 5.76
CA ASN A 103 3.83 7.92 6.86
C ASN A 103 2.86 9.06 6.52
N VAL A 104 2.33 9.71 7.57
CA VAL A 104 1.32 10.77 7.43
C VAL A 104 1.86 11.97 6.67
N PHE A 105 3.15 12.30 6.80
CA PHE A 105 3.73 13.42 6.06
C PHE A 105 3.77 13.16 4.55
N TRP A 106 4.08 11.92 4.14
CA TRP A 106 4.01 11.53 2.73
C TRP A 106 2.58 11.56 2.20
N MET A 107 1.63 11.01 2.95
CA MET A 107 0.20 11.06 2.60
C MET A 107 -0.31 12.51 2.47
N LEU A 108 0.08 13.41 3.39
CA LEU A 108 -0.23 14.84 3.31
C LEU A 108 0.39 15.49 2.07
N GLY A 109 1.66 15.18 1.76
CA GLY A 109 2.34 15.65 0.56
C GLY A 109 1.64 15.20 -0.73
N LEU A 110 1.23 13.94 -0.81
CA LEU A 110 0.45 13.42 -1.94
C LEU A 110 -0.93 14.07 -2.02
N THR A 111 -1.57 14.36 -0.89
CA THR A 111 -2.87 15.06 -0.86
C THR A 111 -2.73 16.47 -1.43
N LEU A 112 -1.72 17.22 -0.99
CA LEU A 112 -1.42 18.54 -1.55
C LEU A 112 -1.09 18.46 -3.03
N LEU A 113 -0.27 17.49 -3.44
CA LEU A 113 0.07 17.28 -4.85
C LEU A 113 -1.16 16.93 -5.70
N ALA A 114 -2.07 16.09 -5.20
CA ALA A 114 -3.33 15.78 -5.88
C ALA A 114 -4.17 17.06 -6.09
N PHE A 115 -4.22 17.94 -5.09
CA PHE A 115 -4.90 19.23 -5.21
C PHE A 115 -4.25 20.15 -6.23
N VAL A 116 -2.91 20.20 -6.28
CA VAL A 116 -2.19 20.96 -7.32
C VAL A 116 -2.46 20.38 -8.71
N MET A 117 -2.43 19.04 -8.85
CA MET A 117 -2.75 18.40 -10.14
C MET A 117 -4.20 18.63 -10.57
N TRP A 118 -5.14 18.72 -9.62
CA TRP A 118 -6.51 19.14 -9.89
C TRP A 118 -6.59 20.57 -10.44
N TYR A 119 -5.95 21.52 -9.74
CA TYR A 119 -6.00 22.94 -10.09
C TYR A 119 -5.30 23.25 -11.43
N SER A 120 -4.29 22.46 -11.80
CA SER A 120 -3.56 22.60 -13.07
C SER A 120 -4.11 21.71 -14.20
N ASP A 121 -5.35 21.22 -14.09
CA ASP A 121 -6.02 20.39 -15.10
C ASP A 121 -5.29 19.07 -15.47
N HIS A 122 -4.37 18.60 -14.63
CA HIS A 122 -3.65 17.34 -14.80
C HIS A 122 -4.43 16.16 -14.21
N TYR A 123 -5.66 15.96 -14.69
CA TYR A 123 -6.62 15.01 -14.11
C TYR A 123 -6.11 13.57 -14.05
N SER A 124 -5.39 13.09 -15.07
CA SER A 124 -4.84 11.73 -15.05
C SER A 124 -3.89 11.49 -13.87
N LEU A 125 -3.02 12.46 -13.58
CA LEU A 125 -2.10 12.39 -12.43
C LEU A 125 -2.85 12.55 -11.12
N MET A 126 -3.81 13.48 -11.07
CA MET A 126 -4.68 13.64 -9.90
C MET A 126 -5.37 12.32 -9.53
N ILE A 127 -5.91 11.57 -10.51
CA ILE A 127 -6.59 10.28 -10.27
C ILE A 127 -5.62 9.25 -9.68
N VAL A 128 -4.41 9.12 -10.25
CA VAL A 128 -3.40 8.18 -9.74
C VAL A 128 -3.00 8.54 -8.31
N ILE A 129 -2.67 9.81 -8.06
CA ILE A 129 -2.16 10.28 -6.77
C ILE A 129 -3.24 10.20 -5.69
N SER A 130 -4.47 10.62 -6.00
CA SER A 130 -5.60 10.50 -5.06
C SER A 130 -5.93 9.05 -4.73
N SER A 131 -5.79 8.13 -5.69
CA SER A 131 -5.92 6.69 -5.43
C SER A 131 -4.82 6.18 -4.48
N MET A 132 -3.58 6.64 -4.64
CA MET A 132 -2.50 6.34 -3.68
C MET A 132 -2.81 6.88 -2.28
N VAL A 133 -3.38 8.09 -2.18
CA VAL A 133 -3.79 8.66 -0.89
C VAL A 133 -4.83 7.78 -0.21
N LEU A 134 -5.84 7.31 -0.96
CA LEU A 134 -6.86 6.41 -0.42
C LEU A 134 -6.29 5.07 0.04
N HIS A 135 -5.32 4.52 -0.68
CA HIS A 135 -4.55 3.35 -0.25
C HIS A 135 -3.89 3.60 1.11
N TYR A 136 -3.09 4.67 1.24
CA TYR A 136 -2.40 4.96 2.51
C TYR A 136 -3.37 5.24 3.66
N ALA A 137 -4.49 5.92 3.37
CA ALA A 137 -5.53 6.19 4.36
C ALA A 137 -6.18 4.88 4.86
N PHE A 138 -6.45 3.93 3.95
CA PHE A 138 -6.97 2.63 4.34
C PHE A 138 -5.99 1.87 5.21
N ASP A 139 -4.70 1.83 4.84
CA ASP A 139 -3.68 1.14 5.61
C ASP A 139 -3.49 1.73 7.01
N LEU A 140 -3.55 3.06 7.13
CA LEU A 140 -3.54 3.74 8.43
C LEU A 140 -4.74 3.32 9.29
N VAL A 141 -5.94 3.26 8.71
CA VAL A 141 -7.16 2.86 9.42
C VAL A 141 -7.10 1.37 9.80
N ASP A 142 -6.64 0.50 8.92
CA ASP A 142 -6.44 -0.93 9.19
C ASP A 142 -5.39 -1.18 10.27
N ASP A 143 -4.33 -0.37 10.32
CA ASP A 143 -3.36 -0.32 11.42
C ASP A 143 -4.02 0.01 12.75
N ILE A 144 -4.78 1.10 12.81
CA ILE A 144 -5.48 1.52 14.03
C ILE A 144 -6.44 0.43 14.49
N TYR A 145 -7.22 -0.13 13.56
CA TYR A 145 -8.20 -1.17 13.86
C TYR A 145 -7.55 -2.45 14.39
N LYS A 146 -6.51 -2.96 13.72
CA LYS A 146 -5.85 -4.21 14.11
C LYS A 146 -4.99 -4.07 15.36
N LEU A 147 -4.32 -2.93 15.54
CA LEU A 147 -3.43 -2.69 16.69
C LEU A 147 -4.19 -2.13 17.91
N ARG A 148 -5.42 -1.65 17.72
CA ARG A 148 -6.24 -0.95 18.72
C ARG A 148 -5.54 0.28 19.31
N ARG A 149 -4.58 0.85 18.56
CA ARG A 149 -3.79 2.04 18.90
C ARG A 149 -3.15 2.61 17.64
N PHE A 150 -2.74 3.88 17.68
CA PHE A 150 -1.94 4.45 16.61
C PHE A 150 -0.60 3.75 16.48
N ASN A 151 -0.25 3.34 15.26
CA ASN A 151 1.08 2.82 14.97
C ASN A 151 2.05 4.01 14.87
N PRO A 152 3.06 4.11 15.74
CA PRO A 152 3.98 5.24 15.75
C PRO A 152 4.80 5.36 14.46
N ASN A 153 4.90 4.29 13.66
CA ASN A 153 5.56 4.32 12.35
C ASN A 153 4.99 5.38 11.41
N TRP A 154 3.67 5.62 11.47
CA TRP A 154 3.00 6.65 10.67
C TRP A 154 3.46 8.08 10.96
N PHE A 155 4.03 8.34 12.13
CA PHE A 155 4.47 9.67 12.56
C PHE A 155 5.99 9.82 12.58
N ARG A 156 6.75 8.80 12.19
CA ARG A 156 8.21 8.89 12.15
C ARG A 156 8.65 9.78 11.00
N ARG A 157 9.62 10.66 11.28
CA ARG A 157 10.17 11.64 10.33
C ARG A 157 11.47 11.19 9.65
N ARG A 158 12.10 10.10 10.11
CA ARG A 158 13.39 9.66 9.58
C ARG A 158 13.17 8.90 8.29
N PHE A 159 13.72 9.41 7.19
CA PHE A 159 13.77 8.78 5.86
C PHE A 159 14.93 7.76 5.70
N LEU A 160 15.53 7.29 6.81
CA LEU A 160 16.83 6.59 6.83
C LEU A 160 16.77 5.23 7.54
#